data_AF-A0A562M0I8-F1
#
_entry.id   AF-A0A562M0I8-F1
#
_cell.length_a   1.000
_cell.length_b   1.000
_cell.length_c   1.000
_cell.angle_alpha   90.00
_cell.angle_beta   90.00
_cell.angle_gamma   90.00
#
_symmetry.space_group_name_H-M   'P 1'
#
loop_
_entity.id
_entity.type
_entity.pdbx_description
1 polymer ?
#
loop_
_entity_poly.entity_id
_entity_poly.type
_entity_poly.pdbx_seq_one_letter_code
_entity_poly.pdbx_strand_id
1 'polypeptide(L)'
;MARYPNRTLATPSPQAMHDSPDLHDALTRTDATLSEVIRRAGRGLEPELERELDAHLRGLRAVLPDADVDAAEATIEAAKRVADSAEPEAPLLMLAMAREQLTHVVHRRARSRRRRAAA
;
A
#
# COMPACT_ATOMS: atom_id res chain seq x y z
N MET A 1 4.65 47.28 -27.04
CA MET A 1 4.77 45.94 -27.65
C MET A 1 5.27 44.97 -26.58
N ALA A 2 4.39 44.09 -26.10
CA ALA A 2 4.72 43.05 -25.13
C ALA A 2 5.29 41.82 -25.86
N ARG A 3 6.43 41.29 -25.40
CA ARG A 3 6.84 39.90 -25.66
C ARG A 3 7.63 39.34 -24.47
N TYR A 4 7.06 38.26 -23.94
CA TYR A 4 7.38 37.48 -22.76
C TYR A 4 8.84 37.00 -22.65
N PRO A 5 9.38 36.86 -21.42
CA PRO A 5 10.70 36.30 -21.17
C PRO A 5 10.69 34.76 -21.12
N ASN A 6 11.82 34.21 -21.58
CA ASN A 6 12.46 32.94 -21.20
C ASN A 6 11.57 31.78 -20.73
N ARG A 7 11.43 30.82 -21.65
CA ARG A 7 11.08 29.43 -21.39
C ARG A 7 12.21 28.79 -20.57
N THR A 8 12.09 28.81 -19.24
CA THR A 8 12.89 27.96 -18.36
C THR A 8 12.64 26.51 -18.77
N LEU A 9 13.65 25.87 -19.35
CA LEU A 9 13.69 24.42 -19.48
C LEU A 9 13.73 23.87 -18.05
N ALA A 10 12.58 23.41 -17.57
CA ALA A 10 12.51 22.63 -16.34
C ALA A 10 13.35 21.37 -16.56
N THR A 11 14.59 21.40 -16.09
CA THR A 11 15.36 20.20 -15.79
C THR A 11 14.47 19.32 -14.92
N PRO A 12 14.16 18.07 -15.31
CA PRO A 12 13.41 17.19 -14.43
C PRO A 12 14.23 17.02 -13.15
N SER A 13 13.64 17.44 -12.02
CA SER A 13 14.22 17.27 -10.70
C SER A 13 14.62 15.80 -10.49
N PRO A 14 15.81 15.49 -9.95
CA PRO A 14 16.27 14.12 -9.73
C PRO A 14 15.43 13.32 -8.72
N GLN A 15 14.38 13.93 -8.16
CA GLN A 15 13.44 13.27 -7.26
C GLN A 15 12.46 12.33 -7.96
N ALA A 16 12.28 12.42 -9.29
CA ALA A 16 11.39 11.52 -10.03
C ALA A 16 12.00 10.13 -10.32
N MET A 17 13.21 9.83 -9.83
CA MET A 17 13.99 8.64 -10.22
C MET A 17 14.10 7.54 -9.15
N HIS A 18 13.39 7.64 -8.00
CA HIS A 18 13.51 6.67 -6.90
C HIS A 18 12.22 5.99 -6.40
N ASP A 19 11.03 6.30 -6.94
CA ASP A 19 9.77 5.96 -6.26
C ASP A 19 9.04 4.71 -6.78
N SER A 20 9.75 3.66 -7.16
CA SER A 20 9.16 2.31 -7.06
C SER A 20 9.60 1.70 -5.75
N PRO A 21 8.77 1.77 -4.68
CA PRO A 21 9.17 1.20 -3.41
C PRO A 21 9.48 -0.28 -3.57
N ASP A 22 10.50 -0.77 -2.85
CA ASP A 22 10.65 -2.21 -2.75
C ASP A 22 9.35 -2.80 -2.16
N LEU A 23 8.99 -3.98 -2.63
CA LEU A 23 7.75 -4.63 -2.20
C LEU A 23 7.72 -4.85 -0.68
N HIS A 24 8.87 -5.03 -0.02
CA HIS A 24 8.96 -5.09 1.45
C HIS A 24 8.73 -3.73 2.10
N ASP A 25 9.23 -2.64 1.53
CA ASP A 25 9.03 -1.29 2.06
C ASP A 25 7.55 -0.89 1.98
N ALA A 26 6.90 -1.21 0.85
CA ALA A 26 5.48 -1.01 0.66
C ALA A 26 4.65 -1.80 1.69
N LEU A 27 4.99 -3.08 1.91
CA LEU A 27 4.36 -3.90 2.94
C LEU A 27 4.58 -3.32 4.35
N THR A 28 5.81 -2.91 4.68
CA THR A 28 6.16 -2.38 6.01
C THR A 28 5.36 -1.12 6.35
N ARG A 29 5.23 -0.18 5.39
CA ARG A 29 4.41 1.03 5.57
C ARG A 29 2.92 0.71 5.70
N THR A 30 2.44 -0.26 4.91
CA THR A 30 1.05 -0.73 5.01
C THR A 30 0.80 -1.31 6.40
N ASP A 31 1.68 -2.18 6.90
CA ASP A 31 1.59 -2.84 8.21
C ASP A 31 1.57 -1.85 9.39
N ALA A 32 2.33 -0.76 9.31
CA ALA A 32 2.29 0.30 10.32
C ALA A 32 0.90 0.94 10.40
N THR A 33 0.27 1.18 9.24
CA THR A 33 -1.09 1.74 9.14
C THR A 33 -2.14 0.73 9.60
N LEU A 34 -2.01 -0.53 9.21
CA LEU A 34 -2.89 -1.61 9.69
C LEU A 34 -2.84 -1.75 11.21
N SER A 35 -1.67 -1.59 11.82
CA SER A 35 -1.53 -1.62 13.28
C SER A 35 -2.28 -0.46 13.94
N GLU A 36 -2.33 0.71 13.31
CA GLU A 36 -3.14 1.83 13.77
C GLU A 36 -4.64 1.55 13.62
N VAL A 37 -5.06 0.99 12.48
CA VAL A 37 -6.45 0.55 12.26
C VAL A 37 -6.90 -0.41 13.35
N ILE A 38 -6.07 -1.40 13.70
CA ILE A 38 -6.38 -2.37 14.77
C ILE A 38 -6.52 -1.67 16.13
N ARG A 39 -5.65 -0.71 16.46
CA ARG A 39 -5.75 0.05 17.73
C ARG A 39 -7.04 0.87 17.83
N ARG A 40 -7.57 1.31 16.68
CA ARG A 40 -8.78 2.14 16.57
C ARG A 40 -10.01 1.34 16.12
N ALA A 41 -9.97 0.02 16.17
CA ALA A 41 -11.07 -0.83 15.71
C ALA A 41 -12.42 -0.40 16.30
N GLY A 42 -13.43 -0.29 15.43
CA GLY A 42 -14.80 0.13 15.79
C GLY A 42 -14.97 1.57 16.27
N ARG A 43 -13.98 2.44 16.04
CA ARG A 43 -14.08 3.88 16.37
C ARG A 43 -14.51 4.76 15.20
N GLY A 44 -14.82 4.16 14.04
CA GLY A 44 -15.14 4.84 12.80
C GLY A 44 -13.92 5.03 11.91
N LEU A 45 -14.15 5.08 10.60
CA LEU A 45 -13.13 5.33 9.60
C LEU A 45 -12.94 6.84 9.37
N GLU A 46 -11.84 7.41 9.89
CA GLU A 46 -11.48 8.80 9.66
C GLU A 46 -11.09 9.03 8.19
N PRO A 47 -11.47 10.17 7.56
CA PRO A 47 -11.18 10.43 6.14
C PRO A 47 -9.69 10.41 5.79
N GLU A 48 -8.83 10.88 6.70
CA GLU A 48 -7.38 10.85 6.53
C GLU A 48 -6.85 9.41 6.50
N LEU A 49 -7.35 8.55 7.39
CA LEU A 49 -6.99 7.14 7.47
C LEU A 49 -7.48 6.38 6.23
N GLU A 50 -8.68 6.67 5.74
CA GLU A 50 -9.19 6.11 4.49
C GLU A 50 -8.28 6.47 3.30
N ARG A 51 -7.91 7.75 3.18
CA ARG A 51 -7.01 8.22 2.12
C ARG A 51 -5.63 7.56 2.20
N GLU A 52 -5.12 7.34 3.41
CA GLU A 52 -3.86 6.66 3.63
C GLU A 52 -3.93 5.19 3.20
N LEU A 53 -5.00 4.48 3.58
CA LEU A 53 -5.26 3.11 3.14
C LEU A 53 -5.36 2.99 1.61
N ASP A 54 -6.06 3.93 0.95
CA ASP A 54 -6.14 3.97 -0.51
C ASP A 54 -4.79 4.28 -1.18
N ALA A 55 -3.96 5.11 -0.54
CA ALA A 55 -2.61 5.38 -1.00
C ALA A 55 -1.72 4.13 -0.92
N HIS A 56 -1.83 3.34 0.16
CA HIS A 56 -1.14 2.05 0.27
C HIS A 56 -1.61 1.07 -0.79
N LEU A 57 -2.91 0.98 -1.07
CA LEU A 57 -3.43 0.13 -2.15
C LEU A 57 -2.84 0.51 -3.51
N ARG A 58 -2.82 1.80 -3.85
CA ARG A 58 -2.19 2.29 -5.09
C ARG A 58 -0.70 1.97 -5.15
N GLY A 59 0.01 2.15 -4.03
CA GLY A 59 1.43 1.82 -3.91
C GLY A 59 1.70 0.34 -4.12
N LEU A 60 0.90 -0.54 -3.50
CA LEU A 60 1.00 -2.00 -3.65
C LEU A 60 0.68 -2.44 -5.09
N ARG A 61 -0.39 -1.91 -5.70
CA ARG A 61 -0.74 -2.18 -7.11
C ARG A 61 0.37 -1.80 -8.09
N ALA A 62 1.14 -0.76 -7.80
CA ALA A 62 2.25 -0.35 -8.67
C ALA A 62 3.42 -1.35 -8.67
N VAL A 63 3.56 -2.19 -7.64
CA VAL A 63 4.73 -3.08 -7.45
C VAL A 63 4.38 -4.57 -7.45
N LEU A 64 3.11 -4.91 -7.24
CA LEU A 64 2.55 -6.25 -7.37
C LEU A 64 2.15 -6.52 -8.83
N PRO A 65 2.36 -7.76 -9.32
CA PRO A 65 1.73 -8.18 -10.57
C PRO A 65 0.22 -8.35 -10.38
N ASP A 66 -0.56 -8.18 -11.45
CA ASP A 66 -2.03 -8.26 -11.43
C ASP A 66 -2.58 -9.49 -10.70
N ALA A 67 -1.97 -10.66 -10.89
CA ALA A 67 -2.37 -11.92 -10.25
C ALA A 67 -2.29 -11.92 -8.71
N ASP A 68 -1.58 -10.96 -8.13
CA ASP A 68 -1.35 -10.84 -6.69
C ASP A 68 -2.02 -9.60 -6.07
N VAL A 69 -2.71 -8.78 -6.89
CA VAL A 69 -3.36 -7.53 -6.45
C VAL A 69 -4.53 -7.81 -5.50
N ASP A 70 -5.27 -8.91 -5.72
CA ASP A 70 -6.42 -9.30 -4.88
C ASP A 70 -6.06 -9.41 -3.39
N ALA A 71 -4.83 -9.85 -3.07
CA ALA A 71 -4.38 -9.93 -1.68
C ALA A 71 -4.22 -8.54 -1.03
N ALA A 72 -3.76 -7.55 -1.80
CA ALA A 72 -3.67 -6.17 -1.33
C ALA A 72 -5.06 -5.54 -1.16
N GLU A 73 -5.95 -5.75 -2.13
CA GLU A 73 -7.34 -5.27 -2.06
C GLU A 73 -8.08 -5.86 -0.87
N ALA A 74 -8.02 -7.18 -0.67
CA ALA A 74 -8.65 -7.85 0.46
C ALA A 74 -8.13 -7.31 1.80
N THR A 75 -6.84 -7.02 1.90
CA THR A 75 -6.22 -6.46 3.11
C THR A 75 -6.75 -5.06 3.41
N ILE A 76 -6.79 -4.18 2.41
CA ILE A 76 -7.23 -2.79 2.58
C ILE A 76 -8.74 -2.72 2.85
N GLU A 77 -9.54 -3.52 2.15
CA GLU A 77 -10.99 -3.60 2.40
C GLU A 77 -11.31 -4.16 3.79
N ALA A 78 -10.58 -5.19 4.26
CA ALA A 78 -10.72 -5.68 5.62
C ALA A 78 -10.35 -4.61 6.66
N ALA A 79 -9.29 -3.83 6.41
CA ALA A 79 -8.88 -2.74 7.29
C ALA A 79 -9.97 -1.66 7.41
N LYS A 80 -10.57 -1.24 6.29
CA LYS A 80 -11.69 -0.29 6.30
C LYS A 80 -12.87 -0.82 7.11
N ARG A 81 -13.23 -2.11 6.95
CA ARG A 81 -14.28 -2.76 7.75
C ARG A 81 -13.95 -2.80 9.24
N VAL A 82 -12.69 -3.03 9.62
CA VAL A 82 -12.25 -3.01 11.02
C VAL A 82 -12.46 -1.63 11.65
N ALA A 83 -12.14 -0.56 10.92
CA ALA A 83 -12.33 0.80 11.41
C ALA A 83 -13.81 1.17 11.58
N ASP A 84 -14.65 0.78 10.61
CA ASP A 84 -16.04 1.24 10.52
C ASP A 84 -17.07 0.34 11.24
N SER A 85 -16.74 -0.92 11.52
CA SER A 85 -17.69 -1.86 12.14
C SER A 85 -17.91 -1.59 13.63
N ALA A 86 -19.18 -1.50 14.05
CA ALA A 86 -19.55 -1.46 15.47
C ALA A 86 -19.20 -2.76 16.23
N GLU A 87 -19.10 -3.89 15.52
CA GLU A 87 -18.66 -5.20 16.02
C GLU A 87 -17.41 -5.64 15.24
N PRO A 88 -16.19 -5.28 15.70
CA PRO A 88 -14.98 -5.44 14.92
C PRO A 88 -14.37 -6.85 14.96
N GLU A 89 -14.90 -7.78 15.75
CA GLU A 89 -14.30 -9.11 15.97
C GLU A 89 -14.14 -9.91 14.67
N ALA A 90 -15.20 -9.99 13.87
CA ALA A 90 -15.16 -10.70 12.59
C ALA A 90 -14.26 -9.98 11.56
N PRO A 91 -14.39 -8.65 11.33
CA PRO A 91 -13.45 -7.91 10.50
C PRO A 91 -11.97 -8.05 10.92
N LEU A 92 -11.68 -8.11 12.23
CA LEU A 92 -10.31 -8.28 12.74
C LEU A 92 -9.73 -9.64 12.35
N LEU A 93 -10.52 -10.71 12.43
CA LEU A 93 -10.11 -12.03 11.97
C LEU A 93 -9.85 -12.03 10.46
N MET A 94 -10.74 -11.42 9.68
CA MET A 94 -10.56 -11.30 8.23
C MET A 94 -9.31 -10.50 7.87
N LEU A 95 -9.04 -9.41 8.59
CA LEU A 95 -7.84 -8.59 8.41
C LEU A 95 -6.57 -9.40 8.72
N ALA A 96 -6.57 -10.20 9.79
CA ALA A 96 -5.43 -11.04 10.13
C ALA A 96 -5.11 -12.04 9.00
N MET A 97 -6.14 -12.71 8.46
CA MET A 97 -5.98 -13.66 7.35
C MET A 97 -5.51 -12.98 6.06
N ALA A 98 -6.10 -11.82 5.71
CA ALA A 98 -5.72 -11.08 4.51
C ALA A 98 -4.26 -10.56 4.61
N ARG A 99 -3.87 -10.06 5.77
CA ARG A 99 -2.50 -9.60 6.05
C ARG A 99 -1.49 -10.74 5.94
N GLU A 100 -1.81 -11.93 6.45
CA GLU A 100 -0.97 -13.12 6.31
C GLU A 100 -0.79 -13.50 4.83
N GLN A 101 -1.87 -13.51 4.05
CA GLN A 101 -1.83 -13.80 2.63
C GLN A 101 -0.97 -12.80 1.85
N LEU A 102 -1.15 -11.50 2.12
CA LEU A 102 -0.32 -10.45 1.51
C LEU A 102 1.16 -10.64 1.84
N THR A 103 1.47 -10.92 3.11
CA THR A 103 2.84 -11.19 3.57
C THR A 103 3.45 -12.39 2.84
N HIS A 104 2.68 -13.48 2.70
CA HIS A 104 3.11 -14.67 1.98
C HIS A 104 3.45 -14.37 0.50
N VAL A 105 2.57 -13.62 -0.18
CA VAL A 105 2.77 -13.17 -1.56
C VAL A 105 4.06 -12.36 -1.69
N VAL A 106 4.28 -11.40 -0.80
CA VAL A 106 5.48 -10.53 -0.81
C VAL A 106 6.76 -11.35 -0.62
N HIS A 107 6.80 -12.25 0.36
CA HIS A 107 7.97 -13.10 0.60
C HIS A 107 8.24 -14.07 -0.56
N ARG A 108 7.19 -14.72 -1.08
CA ARG A 108 7.28 -15.59 -2.26
C ARG A 108 7.89 -14.83 -3.44
N ARG A 109 7.45 -13.59 -3.67
CA ARG A 109 7.92 -12.78 -4.79
C ARG A 109 9.38 -12.36 -4.62
N ALA A 110 9.79 -11.96 -3.42
CA ALA A 110 11.18 -11.63 -3.13
C ALA A 110 12.10 -12.83 -3.34
N ARG A 111 11.70 -14.03 -2.89
CA ARG A 111 12.45 -15.27 -3.14
C ARG A 111 12.59 -15.56 -4.64
N SER A 112 11.51 -15.43 -5.41
CA SER A 112 11.53 -15.63 -6.86
C SER A 112 12.37 -14.59 -7.61
N ARG A 113 12.42 -13.33 -7.14
CA ARG A 113 13.31 -12.30 -7.69
C ARG A 113 14.78 -12.65 -7.42
N ARG A 114 15.13 -13.04 -6.19
CA ARG A 114 16.51 -13.46 -5.83
C ARG A 114 16.98 -14.66 -6.65
N ARG A 115 16.12 -15.67 -6.85
CA ARG A 115 16.46 -16.85 -7.67
C ARG A 115 16.76 -16.51 -9.12
N ARG A 116 16.01 -15.57 -9.73
CA ARG A 116 16.25 -15.14 -11.11
C ARG A 116 17.52 -14.30 -11.27
N ALA A 117 17.94 -13.58 -10.24
CA ALA A 117 19.17 -12.79 -10.28
C ALA A 117 20.45 -13.65 -10.10
N ALA A 118 20.31 -14.87 -9.58
CA ALA A 118 21.41 -15.80 -9.35
C ALA A 118 21.55 -16.88 -10.45
N ALA A 119 20.69 -16.85 -11.46
CA ALA A 119 20.67 -17.77 -12.61
C ALA A 119 21.14 -17.03 -13.86
#